data_AF-A0A852TWN1-F1
#
_entry.id   AF-A0A852TWN1-F1
#
_cell.length_a   1.000
_cell.length_b   1.000
_cell.length_c   1.000
_cell.angle_alpha   90.00
_cell.angle_beta   90.00
_cell.angle_gamma   90.00
#
_symmetry.space_group_name_H-M   'P 1'
#
loop_
_entity.id
_entity.type
_entity.pdbx_description
1 polymer ?
#
loop_
_entity_poly.entity_id
_entity_poly.type
_entity_poly.pdbx_seq_one_letter_code
_entity_poly.pdbx_strand_id
1 'polypeptide(L)'
;MQSNRYALSHADVASHRIRTERADVRIFRNEWGALTPPALGEWTPELTVSVIIAAHGEQHRLDLALAALAAQTYPAHLLEVVVVDDRSSPPLRLPGIRPADCRIARAPATGRGAGHARAHGAHATSGEIICWLDADLVVDPRHIEAHARWQHTHPEAVTIGRAGSAARYPGDPAEIAALARSGRLPEAFADARGRAGEDREPPRTDGPREADHLGFQAFTGSCAAVRRSLYEAAGGVDPSLDLGQDTEFGYRLWQTGGVFVPEHRARGWHLGDDTPARTRAPSARFSADVLAEFMPYPRSHRDGAADRIRRVPLVHAVVEVAGARCELVRACVDRLLSCTETDLAVTLVADWDGPVEDGPAGNGADTRLELGLVQAGYLADPRVRFAPAAPGTGFPSPYLLEVPVGCGIGRDTLERLLALAERSRAGITELVPAAPPHASTADRPRAAAEGLRLWRTRAAARALRAGAGRADLAAVVGQVHGRYRVHGGPDDLTDLTRLAPEQLRGRTRPGPPVRAASPAARRRRRGLPLPRPLLRLTRALTRPAPA
;
A
#
# COMPACT_ATOMS: atom_id res chain seq x y z
N MET A 1 8.08 11.41 -32.90
CA MET A 1 9.16 11.49 -31.89
C MET A 1 8.92 12.67 -30.94
N GLN A 2 7.86 12.59 -30.13
CA GLN A 2 7.64 13.48 -28.99
C GLN A 2 8.05 12.70 -27.74
N SER A 3 9.04 13.24 -27.05
CA SER A 3 9.70 12.66 -25.90
C SER A 3 8.76 12.55 -24.70
N ASN A 4 8.69 11.33 -24.17
CA ASN A 4 7.94 10.92 -22.99
C ASN A 4 8.58 11.57 -21.74
N ARG A 5 8.13 12.78 -21.36
CA ARG A 5 8.71 13.60 -20.27
C ARG A 5 8.13 13.33 -18.87
N TYR A 6 7.45 12.22 -18.64
CA TYR A 6 6.91 11.86 -17.31
C TYR A 6 7.32 10.47 -16.83
N ALA A 7 8.55 10.05 -17.16
CA ALA A 7 9.29 9.17 -16.26
C ALA A 7 9.94 10.08 -15.22
N LEU A 8 9.30 10.23 -14.06
CA LEU A 8 10.05 10.62 -12.86
C LEU A 8 11.09 9.52 -12.67
N SER A 9 12.30 9.80 -13.13
CA SER A 9 13.48 9.03 -12.80
C SER A 9 13.51 8.95 -11.27
N HIS A 10 13.81 7.78 -10.72
CA HIS A 10 14.08 7.64 -9.29
C HIS A 10 15.33 8.44 -8.84
N ALA A 11 15.92 9.24 -9.73
CA ALA A 11 17.15 10.00 -9.51
C ALA A 11 16.91 11.48 -9.16
N ASP A 12 15.70 12.04 -9.35
CA ASP A 12 15.44 13.47 -9.12
C ASP A 12 14.66 13.79 -7.82
N VAL A 13 14.70 12.91 -6.82
CA VAL A 13 14.37 13.27 -5.43
C VAL A 13 15.61 13.97 -4.84
N ALA A 14 15.80 15.23 -5.22
CA ALA A 14 16.88 16.05 -4.68
C ALA A 14 16.68 16.27 -3.16
N SER A 15 17.67 15.81 -2.39
CA SER A 15 18.09 16.38 -1.11
C SER A 15 17.16 16.28 0.11
N HIS A 16 16.37 15.22 0.26
CA HIS A 16 16.05 14.70 1.59
C HIS A 16 16.61 13.28 1.65
N ARG A 17 17.69 13.08 2.41
CA ARG A 17 18.17 11.73 2.75
C ARG A 17 16.98 11.01 3.36
N ILE A 18 16.39 10.04 2.67
CA ILE A 18 15.32 9.18 3.20
C ILE A 18 15.84 8.61 4.51
N ARG A 19 15.43 9.20 5.63
CA ARG A 19 15.77 8.70 6.96
C ARG A 19 14.93 7.45 7.15
N THR A 20 15.53 6.30 6.86
CA THR A 20 14.88 5.02 7.13
C THR A 20 15.03 4.76 8.62
N GLU A 21 14.00 5.09 9.39
CA GLU A 21 13.95 4.85 10.83
C GLU A 21 13.79 3.36 11.10
N ARG A 22 14.52 2.85 12.08
CA ARG A 22 14.37 1.47 12.53
C ARG A 22 13.11 1.35 13.37
N ALA A 23 12.38 0.26 13.15
CA ALA A 23 11.28 -0.15 14.01
C ALA A 23 11.76 -1.27 14.93
N ASP A 24 11.85 -0.97 16.23
CA ASP A 24 12.37 -1.92 17.21
C ASP A 24 11.32 -2.97 17.63
N VAL A 25 10.03 -2.64 17.52
CA VAL A 25 8.91 -3.54 17.82
C VAL A 25 8.38 -4.15 16.53
N ARG A 26 8.36 -5.49 16.46
CA ARG A 26 7.83 -6.22 15.30
C ARG A 26 6.33 -6.45 15.45
N ILE A 27 5.56 -5.86 14.55
CA ILE A 27 4.10 -6.00 14.54
C ILE A 27 3.71 -7.12 13.57
N PHE A 28 3.05 -8.15 14.09
CA PHE A 28 2.50 -9.22 13.27
C PHE A 28 1.31 -8.68 12.47
N ARG A 29 1.38 -8.71 11.14
CA ARG A 29 0.34 -8.21 10.24
C ARG A 29 -0.10 -6.80 10.66
N ASN A 30 -1.39 -6.54 10.83
CA ASN A 30 -1.83 -5.24 11.30
C ASN A 30 -2.33 -5.29 12.75
N GLU A 31 -1.75 -6.18 13.58
CA GLU A 31 -2.06 -6.32 15.01
C GLU A 31 -1.51 -5.14 15.82
N TRP A 32 -1.97 -3.93 15.52
CA TRP A 32 -1.55 -2.70 16.17
C TRP A 32 -1.86 -2.67 17.68
N GLY A 33 -2.71 -3.56 18.19
CA GLY A 33 -2.94 -3.76 19.62
C GLY A 33 -1.73 -4.28 20.39
N ALA A 34 -0.68 -4.74 19.69
CA ALA A 34 0.61 -5.06 20.30
C ALA A 34 1.38 -3.80 20.74
N LEU A 35 1.00 -2.60 20.26
CA LEU A 35 1.58 -1.34 20.69
C LEU A 35 0.78 -0.75 21.84
N THR A 36 1.47 -0.13 22.79
CA THR A 36 0.86 0.58 23.92
C THR A 36 1.30 2.05 23.89
N PRO A 37 0.57 2.93 23.19
CA PRO A 37 0.90 4.35 23.20
C PRO A 37 0.64 4.96 24.59
N PRO A 38 1.36 6.03 24.96
CA PRO A 38 1.12 6.73 26.22
C PRO A 38 -0.32 7.25 26.33
N ALA A 39 -0.78 7.42 27.57
CA ALA A 39 -2.09 8.01 27.85
C ALA A 39 -2.09 9.52 27.56
N LEU A 40 -3.23 10.03 27.10
CA LEU A 40 -3.39 11.45 26.78
C LEU A 40 -3.21 12.31 28.03
N GLY A 41 -2.36 13.33 27.94
CA GLY A 41 -2.02 14.25 29.02
C GLY A 41 -1.00 13.71 30.04
N GLU A 42 -0.52 12.46 29.88
CA GLU A 42 0.33 11.77 30.87
C GLU A 42 1.76 11.50 30.35
N TRP A 43 2.24 12.28 29.39
CA TRP A 43 3.56 12.10 28.78
C TRP A 43 4.11 13.42 28.20
N THR A 44 5.40 13.44 27.88
CA THR A 44 6.07 14.59 27.27
C THR A 44 6.44 14.24 25.82
N PRO A 45 5.82 14.87 24.82
CA PRO A 45 6.18 14.64 23.42
C PRO A 45 7.49 15.33 23.06
N GLU A 46 8.19 14.77 22.08
CA GLU A 46 9.48 15.26 21.58
C GLU A 46 9.46 15.52 20.06
N LEU A 47 8.59 14.83 19.32
CA LEU A 47 8.52 14.93 17.87
C LEU A 47 7.77 16.18 17.43
N THR A 48 8.25 16.82 16.38
CA THR A 48 7.54 17.95 15.75
C THR A 48 6.39 17.46 14.86
N VAL A 49 5.29 18.22 14.81
CA VAL A 49 4.09 17.92 14.02
C VAL A 49 3.81 19.06 13.04
N SER A 50 3.69 18.72 11.76
CA SER A 50 3.17 19.61 10.72
C SER A 50 1.72 19.27 10.42
N VAL A 51 0.80 20.17 10.78
CA VAL A 51 -0.61 20.08 10.39
C VAL A 51 -0.80 20.76 9.05
N ILE A 52 -1.25 20.00 8.05
CA ILE A 52 -1.48 20.49 6.69
C ILE A 52 -2.97 20.52 6.41
N ILE A 53 -3.47 21.71 6.10
CA ILE A 53 -4.88 21.94 5.81
C ILE A 53 -5.02 22.30 4.32
N ALA A 54 -5.58 21.39 3.51
CA ALA A 54 -5.92 21.71 2.13
C ALA A 54 -7.21 22.54 2.09
N ALA A 55 -7.16 23.75 1.53
CA ALA A 55 -8.27 24.69 1.56
C ALA A 55 -8.57 25.29 0.19
N HIS A 56 -9.86 25.49 -0.11
CA HIS A 56 -10.32 26.20 -1.30
C HIS A 56 -11.67 26.87 -0.99
N GLY A 57 -11.69 28.20 -0.91
CA GLY A 57 -12.87 28.97 -0.49
C GLY A 57 -13.23 28.76 0.98
N GLU A 58 -14.50 29.00 1.32
CA GLU A 58 -15.07 28.68 2.65
C GLU A 58 -14.30 29.28 3.85
N GLN A 59 -13.83 30.54 3.73
CA GLN A 59 -13.06 31.24 4.77
C GLN A 59 -13.66 31.07 6.18
N HIS A 60 -14.98 31.19 6.30
CA HIS A 60 -15.66 31.08 7.59
C HIS A 60 -15.48 29.71 8.25
N ARG A 61 -15.55 28.62 7.47
CA ARG A 61 -15.34 27.26 7.99
C ARG A 61 -13.90 27.05 8.43
N LEU A 62 -12.95 27.61 7.66
CA LEU A 62 -11.54 27.62 8.03
C LEU A 62 -11.32 28.36 9.35
N ASP A 63 -12.01 29.49 9.56
CA ASP A 63 -11.91 30.24 10.82
C ASP A 63 -12.35 29.40 12.03
N LEU A 64 -13.43 28.63 11.89
CA LEU A 64 -13.93 27.72 12.92
C LEU A 64 -12.95 26.55 13.17
N ALA A 65 -12.41 25.94 12.11
CA ALA A 65 -11.44 24.86 12.21
C ALA A 65 -10.13 25.32 12.90
N LEU A 66 -9.61 26.50 12.53
CA LEU A 66 -8.42 27.07 13.14
C LEU A 66 -8.65 27.48 14.60
N ALA A 67 -9.85 27.93 14.96
CA ALA A 67 -10.19 28.23 16.35
C ALA A 67 -10.18 26.97 17.24
N ALA A 68 -10.62 25.83 16.72
CA ALA A 68 -10.52 24.55 17.41
C ALA A 68 -9.06 24.08 17.55
N LEU A 69 -8.24 24.25 16.50
CA LEU A 69 -6.81 23.94 16.54
C LEU A 69 -6.02 24.85 17.49
N ALA A 70 -6.49 26.07 17.74
CA ALA A 70 -5.86 26.96 18.72
C ALA A 70 -5.92 26.42 20.16
N ALA A 71 -6.80 25.45 20.44
CA ALA A 71 -7.00 24.84 21.75
C ALA A 71 -6.33 23.45 21.89
N GLN A 72 -5.42 23.08 20.99
CA GLN A 72 -4.73 21.78 21.09
C GLN A 72 -3.86 21.68 22.34
N THR A 73 -3.82 20.48 22.90
CA THR A 73 -3.03 20.10 24.08
C THR A 73 -1.58 19.73 23.74
N TYR A 74 -1.28 19.47 22.46
CA TYR A 74 0.08 19.22 22.01
C TYR A 74 0.94 20.49 22.15
N PRO A 75 2.22 20.41 22.57
CA PRO A 75 3.02 21.61 22.85
C PRO A 75 3.15 22.52 21.64
N ALA A 76 2.82 23.80 21.82
CA ALA A 76 2.79 24.78 20.73
C ALA A 76 4.16 24.97 20.03
N HIS A 77 5.26 24.77 20.74
CA HIS A 77 6.62 24.86 20.18
C HIS A 77 7.00 23.64 19.31
N LEU A 78 6.20 22.57 19.33
CA LEU A 78 6.35 21.37 18.49
C LEU A 78 5.30 21.30 17.38
N LEU A 79 4.44 22.31 17.24
CA LEU A 79 3.29 22.29 16.34
C LEU A 79 3.36 23.45 15.34
N GLU A 80 3.50 23.13 14.06
CA GLU A 80 3.28 24.07 12.96
C GLU A 80 1.97 23.76 12.22
N VAL A 81 1.26 24.79 11.78
CA VAL A 81 0.03 24.66 10.97
C VAL A 81 0.18 25.42 9.67
N VAL A 82 0.04 24.70 8.55
CA VAL A 82 0.11 25.25 7.20
C VAL A 82 -1.21 25.03 6.49
N VAL A 83 -1.92 26.13 6.25
CA VAL A 83 -3.09 26.15 5.38
C VAL A 83 -2.61 26.32 3.94
N VAL A 84 -2.85 25.32 3.11
CA VAL A 84 -2.53 25.36 1.68
C VAL A 84 -3.76 25.84 0.92
N ASP A 85 -3.74 27.13 0.54
CA ASP A 85 -4.78 27.76 -0.28
C ASP A 85 -4.62 27.32 -1.74
N ASP A 86 -5.51 26.44 -2.22
CA ASP A 86 -5.62 26.03 -3.63
C ASP A 86 -6.29 27.13 -4.46
N ARG A 87 -5.70 28.33 -4.40
CA ARG A 87 -6.02 29.51 -5.24
C ARG A 87 -7.47 29.98 -5.10
N SER A 88 -7.94 30.10 -3.86
CA SER A 88 -9.23 30.70 -3.53
C SER A 88 -9.38 32.10 -4.12
N SER A 89 -10.62 32.46 -4.45
CA SER A 89 -11.01 33.81 -4.86
C SER A 89 -12.24 34.24 -4.05
N PRO A 90 -12.11 35.22 -3.13
CA PRO A 90 -10.88 35.93 -2.75
C PRO A 90 -9.85 35.02 -2.05
N PRO A 91 -8.56 35.41 -1.98
CA PRO A 91 -7.54 34.66 -1.25
C PRO A 91 -7.87 34.50 0.24
N LEU A 92 -7.48 33.35 0.80
CA LEU A 92 -7.70 33.06 2.21
C LEU A 92 -6.87 33.98 3.12
N ARG A 93 -7.35 34.18 4.35
CA ARG A 93 -6.77 35.03 5.38
C ARG A 93 -6.57 34.24 6.67
N LEU A 94 -5.59 34.62 7.47
CA LEU A 94 -5.44 34.08 8.83
C LEU A 94 -6.40 34.78 9.79
N PRO A 95 -7.27 34.06 10.53
CA PRO A 95 -8.17 34.63 11.53
C PRO A 95 -7.43 35.00 12.82
N GLY A 96 -8.02 35.84 13.66
CA GLY A 96 -7.43 36.26 14.94
C GLY A 96 -7.22 35.11 15.94
N ILE A 97 -8.13 34.12 15.96
CA ILE A 97 -8.04 32.93 16.82
C ILE A 97 -7.48 31.77 15.98
N ARG A 98 -6.23 31.40 16.24
CA ARG A 98 -5.49 30.38 15.49
C ARG A 98 -4.31 29.83 16.32
N PRO A 99 -3.70 28.71 15.93
CA PRO A 99 -2.44 28.23 16.50
C PRO A 99 -1.32 29.29 16.39
N ALA A 100 -0.34 29.22 17.30
CA ALA A 100 0.75 30.20 17.38
C ALA A 100 1.61 30.24 16.10
N ASP A 101 2.08 29.07 15.66
CA ASP A 101 2.79 28.92 14.39
C ASP A 101 1.81 28.46 13.29
N CYS A 102 1.09 29.44 12.73
CA CYS A 102 0.08 29.20 11.70
C CYS A 102 0.29 30.14 10.51
N ARG A 103 0.40 29.59 9.30
CA ARG A 103 0.60 30.34 8.06
C ARG A 103 -0.23 29.81 6.90
N ILE A 104 -0.43 30.67 5.90
CA ILE A 104 -1.03 30.29 4.62
C ILE A 104 0.07 30.16 3.58
N ALA A 105 0.09 29.04 2.85
CA ALA A 105 0.88 28.82 1.66
C ALA A 105 -0.06 28.74 0.45
N ARG A 106 0.20 29.50 -0.60
CA ARG A 106 -0.61 29.42 -1.82
C ARG A 106 -0.10 28.31 -2.73
N ALA A 107 -0.98 27.39 -3.14
CA ALA A 107 -0.59 26.27 -3.99
C ALA A 107 -0.11 26.74 -5.38
N PRO A 108 0.95 26.13 -5.95
CA PRO A 108 1.43 26.44 -7.29
C PRO A 108 0.35 26.15 -8.35
N ALA A 109 0.32 26.98 -9.40
CA ALA A 109 -0.66 26.85 -10.49
C ALA A 109 -0.44 25.61 -11.40
N THR A 110 0.62 24.84 -11.17
CA THR A 110 0.97 23.62 -11.92
C THR A 110 0.09 22.41 -11.57
N GLY A 111 -0.76 22.50 -10.54
CA GLY A 111 -1.71 21.48 -10.15
C GLY A 111 -2.96 22.08 -9.49
N ARG A 112 -3.86 21.22 -9.00
CA ARG A 112 -5.10 21.61 -8.31
C ARG A 112 -5.60 20.47 -7.41
N GLY A 113 -6.56 20.78 -6.56
CA GLY A 113 -7.26 19.80 -5.73
C GLY A 113 -6.49 19.41 -4.47
N ALA A 114 -7.17 18.62 -3.63
CA ALA A 114 -6.69 18.27 -2.30
C ALA A 114 -5.39 17.46 -2.34
N GLY A 115 -5.20 16.58 -3.34
CA GLY A 115 -3.95 15.81 -3.50
C GLY A 115 -2.74 16.71 -3.71
N HIS A 116 -2.84 17.62 -4.68
CA HIS A 116 -1.81 18.63 -4.96
C HIS A 116 -1.53 19.52 -3.75
N ALA A 117 -2.58 20.01 -3.08
CA ALA A 117 -2.43 20.87 -1.90
C ALA A 117 -1.76 20.13 -0.73
N ARG A 118 -2.15 18.88 -0.45
CA ARG A 118 -1.54 18.04 0.59
C ARG A 118 -0.07 17.73 0.30
N ALA A 119 0.25 17.38 -0.95
CA ALA A 119 1.63 17.13 -1.38
C ALA A 119 2.49 18.40 -1.26
N HIS A 120 1.97 19.55 -1.70
CA HIS A 120 2.66 20.83 -1.57
C HIS A 120 2.89 21.21 -0.11
N GLY A 121 1.89 21.08 0.76
CA GLY A 121 2.03 21.33 2.19
C GLY A 121 3.06 20.41 2.86
N ALA A 122 3.10 19.14 2.47
CA ALA A 122 4.07 18.19 3.01
C ALA A 122 5.50 18.55 2.60
N HIS A 123 5.69 19.06 1.39
CA HIS A 123 6.99 19.56 0.92
C HIS A 123 7.38 20.91 1.57
N ALA A 124 6.40 21.75 1.89
CA ALA A 124 6.62 23.07 2.47
C ALA A 124 6.85 23.06 3.99
N THR A 125 6.88 21.89 4.63
CA THR A 125 6.96 21.70 6.09
C THR A 125 8.07 20.72 6.44
N SER A 126 8.55 20.74 7.68
CA SER A 126 9.68 19.91 8.13
C SER A 126 9.38 19.05 9.35
N GLY A 127 8.20 19.18 9.96
CA GLY A 127 7.82 18.41 11.14
C GLY A 127 7.91 16.90 10.91
N GLU A 128 8.39 16.17 11.92
CA GLU A 128 8.65 14.74 11.82
C GLU A 128 7.38 13.88 11.71
N ILE A 129 6.24 14.43 12.14
CA ILE A 129 4.92 13.86 11.96
C ILE A 129 4.15 14.77 11.01
N ILE A 130 3.55 14.18 9.98
CA ILE A 130 2.62 14.87 9.10
C ILE A 130 1.21 14.50 9.52
N CYS A 131 0.36 15.50 9.77
CA CYS A 131 -1.06 15.35 10.06
C CYS A 131 -1.88 16.14 9.03
N TRP A 132 -2.80 15.48 8.33
CA TRP A 132 -3.69 16.16 7.39
C TRP A 132 -5.06 16.37 7.99
N LEU A 133 -5.59 17.58 7.78
CA LEU A 133 -6.96 17.96 8.12
C LEU A 133 -7.63 18.67 6.94
N ASP A 134 -8.95 18.56 6.85
CA ASP A 134 -9.73 19.37 5.92
C ASP A 134 -10.01 20.76 6.50
N ALA A 135 -10.18 21.76 5.63
CA ALA A 135 -10.43 23.15 6.04
C ALA A 135 -11.76 23.37 6.78
N ASP A 136 -12.64 22.38 6.83
CA ASP A 136 -13.91 22.44 7.53
C ASP A 136 -14.05 21.38 8.64
N LEU A 137 -12.92 20.85 9.12
CA LEU A 137 -12.90 19.88 10.20
C LEU A 137 -12.58 20.57 11.53
N VAL A 138 -13.59 20.68 12.39
CA VAL A 138 -13.43 21.10 13.79
C VAL A 138 -12.99 19.89 14.60
N VAL A 139 -11.91 20.00 15.38
CA VAL A 139 -11.30 18.87 16.08
C VAL A 139 -11.27 19.03 17.59
N ASP A 140 -11.25 17.91 18.31
CA ASP A 140 -11.12 17.88 19.77
C ASP A 140 -9.78 18.48 20.25
N PRO A 141 -9.69 19.11 21.43
CA PRO A 141 -8.43 19.62 22.01
C PRO A 141 -7.28 18.61 22.11
N ARG A 142 -7.59 17.31 22.14
CA ARG A 142 -6.58 16.23 22.22
C ARG A 142 -6.30 15.57 20.88
N HIS A 143 -6.79 16.13 19.78
CA HIS A 143 -6.72 15.50 18.46
C HIS A 143 -5.29 15.24 17.98
N ILE A 144 -4.45 16.28 18.00
CA ILE A 144 -3.05 16.16 17.55
C ILE A 144 -2.26 15.22 18.47
N GLU A 145 -2.47 15.32 19.78
CA GLU A 145 -1.84 14.45 20.77
C GLU A 145 -2.24 12.98 20.57
N ALA A 146 -3.53 12.72 20.29
CA ALA A 146 -4.06 11.39 20.05
C ALA A 146 -3.44 10.71 18.83
N HIS A 147 -3.15 11.47 17.78
CA HIS A 147 -2.33 10.97 16.68
C HIS A 147 -0.88 10.75 17.14
N ALA A 148 -0.20 11.83 17.54
CA ALA A 148 1.24 11.87 17.71
C ALA A 148 1.80 10.81 18.67
N ARG A 149 1.05 10.42 19.72
CA ARG A 149 1.44 9.35 20.65
C ARG A 149 1.77 8.03 19.94
N TRP A 150 1.08 7.70 18.85
CA TRP A 150 1.36 6.49 18.08
C TRP A 150 2.62 6.63 17.25
N GLN A 151 2.86 7.78 16.62
CA GLN A 151 4.10 8.01 15.87
C GLN A 151 5.34 8.06 16.77
N HIS A 152 5.20 8.49 18.03
CA HIS A 152 6.27 8.34 19.03
C HIS A 152 6.49 6.88 19.42
N THR A 153 5.41 6.11 19.51
CA THR A 153 5.47 4.69 19.89
C THR A 153 6.06 3.84 18.76
N HIS A 154 5.75 4.16 17.51
CA HIS A 154 6.15 3.35 16.37
C HIS A 154 6.22 4.16 15.07
N PRO A 155 7.36 4.15 14.35
CA PRO A 155 7.53 5.00 13.18
C PRO A 155 6.67 4.58 11.98
N GLU A 156 6.23 3.32 11.95
CA GLU A 156 5.35 2.82 10.88
C GLU A 156 3.86 3.08 11.15
N ALA A 157 3.49 3.75 12.26
CA ALA A 157 2.09 3.99 12.60
C ALA A 157 1.42 4.98 11.63
N VAL A 158 0.32 4.53 11.03
CA VAL A 158 -0.60 5.31 10.21
C VAL A 158 -1.90 5.42 10.98
N THR A 159 -2.10 6.54 11.67
CA THR A 159 -3.30 6.75 12.48
C THR A 159 -4.40 7.39 11.66
N ILE A 160 -5.62 6.87 11.77
CA ILE A 160 -6.83 7.40 11.13
C ILE A 160 -7.78 7.85 12.24
N GLY A 161 -8.10 9.14 12.27
CA GLY A 161 -9.00 9.70 13.27
C GLY A 161 -10.46 9.49 12.89
N ARG A 162 -11.36 9.75 13.85
CA ARG A 162 -12.80 9.63 13.65
C ARG A 162 -13.39 10.98 13.26
N ALA A 163 -13.90 11.08 12.04
CA ALA A 163 -14.57 12.29 11.55
C ALA A 163 -16.05 12.01 11.21
N GLY A 164 -16.97 12.70 11.87
CA GLY A 164 -18.40 12.69 11.54
C GLY A 164 -18.84 14.03 10.93
N SER A 165 -20.03 14.08 10.33
CA SER A 165 -20.58 15.32 9.73
C SER A 165 -21.72 15.86 10.58
N ALA A 166 -21.68 17.15 10.90
CA ALA A 166 -22.65 17.83 11.74
C ALA A 166 -23.41 18.90 10.95
N ALA A 167 -24.74 18.81 10.93
CA ALA A 167 -25.59 19.78 10.25
C ALA A 167 -25.64 21.12 11.01
N ARG A 168 -25.61 21.05 12.35
CA ARG A 168 -25.66 22.21 13.24
C ARG A 168 -24.32 22.38 13.95
N TYR A 169 -23.88 23.63 14.02
CA TYR A 169 -22.62 24.00 14.65
C TYR A 169 -22.62 25.48 15.03
N PRO A 170 -21.86 25.88 16.06
CA PRO A 170 -21.62 27.29 16.38
C PRO A 170 -20.97 28.02 15.21
N GLY A 171 -21.49 29.21 14.90
CA GLY A 171 -20.95 30.07 13.85
C GLY A 171 -19.85 31.01 14.32
N ASP A 172 -19.58 31.13 15.61
CA ASP A 172 -18.54 32.03 16.12
C ASP A 172 -17.24 31.27 16.46
N PRO A 173 -16.10 31.61 15.84
CA PRO A 173 -14.79 31.07 16.23
C PRO A 173 -14.46 31.23 17.72
N ALA A 174 -14.90 32.31 18.38
CA ALA A 174 -14.66 32.50 19.81
C ALA A 174 -15.44 31.49 20.66
N GLU A 175 -16.67 31.16 20.25
CA GLU A 175 -17.49 30.13 20.89
C GLU A 175 -16.87 28.74 20.72
N ILE A 176 -16.42 28.39 19.50
CA ILE A 176 -15.69 27.13 19.25
C ILE A 176 -14.48 27.01 20.17
N ALA A 177 -13.65 28.05 20.26
CA ALA A 177 -12.46 28.03 21.11
C ALA A 177 -12.80 27.91 22.60
N ALA A 178 -13.88 28.54 23.07
CA ALA A 178 -14.34 28.43 24.45
C ALA A 178 -14.87 27.01 24.77
N LEU A 179 -15.64 26.42 23.87
CA LEU A 179 -16.13 25.04 23.98
C LEU A 179 -14.98 24.03 23.95
N ALA A 180 -13.98 24.24 23.11
CA ALA A 180 -12.78 23.42 23.05
C ALA A 180 -12.02 23.47 24.40
N ARG A 181 -11.69 24.66 24.90
CA ARG A 181 -10.97 24.82 26.18
C ARG A 181 -11.72 24.25 27.39
N SER A 182 -13.05 24.28 27.38
CA SER A 182 -13.89 23.73 28.44
C SER A 182 -14.19 22.23 28.30
N GLY A 183 -13.76 21.59 27.21
CA GLY A 183 -14.04 20.17 26.94
C GLY A 183 -15.51 19.89 26.55
N ARG A 184 -16.28 20.92 26.21
CA ARG A 184 -17.72 20.84 25.88
C ARG A 184 -18.00 20.85 24.39
N LEU A 185 -16.96 20.87 23.56
CA LEU A 185 -17.07 20.84 22.10
C LEU A 185 -17.99 19.72 21.57
N PRO A 186 -17.97 18.47 22.10
CA PRO A 186 -18.88 17.43 21.63
C PRO A 186 -20.38 17.75 21.77
N GLU A 187 -20.77 18.59 22.75
CA GLU A 187 -22.17 18.99 22.95
C GLU A 187 -22.68 19.84 21.78
N ALA A 188 -21.81 20.69 21.22
CA ALA A 188 -22.14 21.56 20.10
C ALA A 188 -22.27 20.82 18.76
N PHE A 189 -21.80 19.56 18.71
CA PHE A 189 -21.88 18.68 17.55
C PHE A 189 -22.62 17.38 17.87
N ALA A 190 -23.60 17.43 18.78
CA ALA A 190 -24.35 16.25 19.23
C ALA A 190 -25.19 15.59 18.12
N ASP A 191 -25.49 16.30 17.03
CA ASP A 191 -26.20 15.79 15.87
C ASP A 191 -25.29 15.18 14.80
N ALA A 192 -23.97 15.16 15.05
CA ALA A 192 -23.00 14.61 14.13
C ALA A 192 -23.26 13.13 13.86
N ARG A 193 -23.33 12.78 12.57
CA ARG A 193 -23.48 11.40 12.11
C ARG A 193 -22.13 10.88 11.61
N GLY A 194 -21.94 9.56 11.69
CA GLY A 194 -20.81 8.92 11.02
C GLY A 194 -20.86 9.18 9.51
N ARG A 195 -19.77 8.91 8.80
CA ARG A 195 -19.78 9.01 7.33
C ARG A 195 -20.85 8.10 6.74
N ALA A 196 -21.52 8.52 5.68
CA ALA A 196 -22.51 7.70 4.99
C ALA A 196 -21.91 6.34 4.57
N GLY A 197 -22.26 5.27 5.30
CA GLY A 197 -21.68 3.93 5.15
C GLY A 197 -21.10 3.34 6.43
N GLU A 198 -20.65 4.16 7.38
CA GLU A 198 -20.20 3.71 8.71
C GLU A 198 -21.36 3.19 9.59
N ASP A 199 -22.60 3.63 9.31
CA ASP A 199 -23.81 3.17 10.00
C ASP A 199 -24.49 1.95 9.32
N ARG A 200 -23.99 1.48 8.16
CA ARG A 200 -24.59 0.36 7.39
C ARG A 200 -23.86 -0.98 7.52
N GLU A 201 -22.65 -0.98 8.07
CA GLU A 201 -22.00 -2.19 8.57
C GLU A 201 -21.65 -1.93 10.04
N PRO A 202 -21.77 -2.94 10.93
CA PRO A 202 -21.33 -2.77 12.31
C PRO A 202 -19.89 -2.23 12.29
N PRO A 203 -19.53 -1.31 13.21
CA PRO A 203 -18.17 -0.82 13.27
C PRO A 203 -17.29 -2.06 13.41
N ARG A 204 -16.54 -2.40 12.37
CA ARG A 204 -15.41 -3.29 12.54
C ARG A 204 -14.44 -2.47 13.37
N THR A 205 -14.61 -2.54 14.69
CA THR A 205 -13.66 -2.02 15.68
C THR A 205 -12.26 -2.62 15.47
N ASP A 206 -12.16 -3.68 14.66
CA ASP A 206 -10.92 -4.31 14.18
C ASP A 206 -10.63 -4.08 12.67
N GLY A 207 -11.33 -3.18 11.97
CA GLY A 207 -11.41 -3.09 10.50
C GLY A 207 -10.09 -3.33 9.72
N PRO A 208 -9.02 -2.55 9.96
CA PRO A 208 -7.74 -2.77 9.30
C PRO A 208 -6.97 -4.03 9.73
N ARG A 209 -7.25 -4.60 10.92
CA ARG A 209 -6.59 -5.82 11.42
C ARG A 209 -6.92 -7.02 10.53
N GLU A 210 -8.18 -7.15 10.13
CA GLU A 210 -8.68 -8.30 9.39
C GLU A 210 -8.71 -8.12 7.87
N ALA A 211 -8.59 -6.88 7.37
CA ALA A 211 -8.77 -6.54 5.96
C ALA A 211 -7.65 -7.01 5.01
N ASP A 212 -6.54 -7.55 5.53
CA ASP A 212 -5.38 -8.04 4.78
C ASP A 212 -4.93 -7.16 3.60
N HIS A 213 -5.27 -7.47 2.35
CA HIS A 213 -4.84 -6.70 1.18
C HIS A 213 -5.70 -5.45 0.94
N LEU A 214 -6.83 -5.29 1.65
CA LEU A 214 -7.75 -4.16 1.55
C LEU A 214 -7.62 -3.17 2.72
N GLY A 215 -6.74 -3.42 3.70
CA GLY A 215 -6.61 -2.56 4.88
C GLY A 215 -6.29 -1.10 4.57
N PHE A 216 -5.68 -0.85 3.42
CA PHE A 216 -5.39 0.50 2.93
C PHE A 216 -6.63 1.37 2.70
N GLN A 217 -7.80 0.76 2.46
CA GLN A 217 -9.05 1.48 2.22
C GLN A 217 -9.53 2.27 3.45
N ALA A 218 -8.98 1.99 4.63
CA ALA A 218 -9.26 2.76 5.83
C ALA A 218 -8.58 4.14 5.85
N PHE A 219 -7.57 4.39 5.01
CA PHE A 219 -6.89 5.68 4.98
C PHE A 219 -7.79 6.78 4.41
N THR A 220 -7.84 7.90 5.13
CA THR A 220 -8.55 9.10 4.69
C THR A 220 -7.67 10.32 4.95
N GLY A 221 -7.36 11.10 3.92
CA GLY A 221 -6.47 12.27 4.03
C GLY A 221 -7.08 13.47 4.74
N SER A 222 -8.31 13.36 5.21
CA SER A 222 -9.04 14.40 5.94
C SER A 222 -8.79 14.38 7.45
N CYS A 223 -8.27 13.27 7.98
CA CYS A 223 -8.10 13.05 9.40
C CYS A 223 -7.10 11.89 9.63
N ALA A 224 -5.84 12.11 9.26
CA ALA A 224 -4.82 11.08 9.38
C ALA A 224 -3.45 11.66 9.70
N ALA A 225 -2.61 10.86 10.35
CA ALA A 225 -1.22 11.22 10.63
C ALA A 225 -0.26 10.05 10.39
N VAL A 226 0.97 10.39 9.98
CA VAL A 226 2.07 9.46 9.69
C VAL A 226 3.41 10.09 10.08
N ARG A 227 4.45 9.27 10.34
CA ARG A 227 5.82 9.80 10.32
C ARG A 227 6.19 10.27 8.93
N ARG A 228 6.98 11.33 8.85
CA ARG A 228 7.55 11.85 7.59
C ARG A 228 8.41 10.80 6.89
N SER A 229 9.20 10.03 7.64
CA SER A 229 10.01 8.92 7.11
C SER A 229 9.16 7.91 6.32
N LEU A 230 7.97 7.55 6.83
CA LEU A 230 7.04 6.66 6.15
C LEU A 230 6.36 7.33 4.94
N TYR A 231 5.98 8.61 5.06
CA TYR A 231 5.46 9.41 3.94
C TYR A 231 6.43 9.44 2.76
N GLU A 232 7.71 9.74 3.04
CA GLU A 232 8.77 9.79 2.04
C GLU A 232 9.04 8.42 1.42
N ALA A 233 9.11 7.37 2.25
CA ALA A 233 9.27 6.00 1.78
C ALA A 233 8.12 5.54 0.86
N ALA A 234 6.90 6.04 1.10
CA ALA A 234 5.74 5.77 0.25
C ALA A 234 5.73 6.62 -1.04
N GLY A 235 6.62 7.61 -1.18
CA GLY A 235 6.67 8.54 -2.30
C GLY A 235 5.66 9.69 -2.23
N GLY A 236 5.12 9.96 -1.04
CA GLY A 236 4.16 11.06 -0.79
C GLY A 236 2.81 10.95 -1.53
N VAL A 237 1.92 11.92 -1.33
CA VAL A 237 0.62 11.96 -2.05
C VAL A 237 0.88 12.26 -3.52
N ASP A 238 0.25 11.52 -4.46
CA ASP A 238 0.40 11.79 -5.90
C ASP A 238 -0.36 13.09 -6.26
N PRO A 239 0.35 14.19 -6.62
CA PRO A 239 -0.29 15.47 -6.90
C PRO A 239 -1.03 15.50 -8.24
N SER A 240 -0.87 14.47 -9.09
CA SER A 240 -1.56 14.37 -10.39
C SER A 240 -2.98 13.80 -10.26
N LEU A 241 -3.34 13.23 -9.11
CA LEU A 241 -4.67 12.69 -8.84
C LEU A 241 -5.57 13.75 -8.19
N ASP A 242 -6.51 14.28 -8.97
CA ASP A 242 -7.58 15.16 -8.47
C ASP A 242 -8.64 14.42 -7.63
N LEU A 243 -8.70 13.09 -7.77
CA LEU A 243 -9.69 12.22 -7.16
C LEU A 243 -9.07 10.84 -6.84
N GLY A 244 -9.41 10.28 -5.69
CA GLY A 244 -8.92 8.97 -5.26
C GLY A 244 -7.45 8.95 -4.81
N GLN A 245 -6.83 10.13 -4.68
CA GLN A 245 -5.47 10.32 -4.17
C GLN A 245 -5.28 9.75 -2.77
N ASP A 246 -6.30 9.82 -1.90
CA ASP A 246 -6.22 9.27 -0.55
C ASP A 246 -6.19 7.74 -0.59
N THR A 247 -7.05 7.12 -1.42
CA THR A 247 -7.08 5.66 -1.59
C THR A 247 -5.76 5.13 -2.16
N GLU A 248 -5.23 5.81 -3.18
CA GLU A 248 -3.96 5.44 -3.83
C GLU A 248 -2.77 5.63 -2.88
N PHE A 249 -2.71 6.76 -2.17
CA PHE A 249 -1.64 7.00 -1.21
C PHE A 249 -1.73 6.04 -0.03
N GLY A 250 -2.93 5.75 0.47
CA GLY A 250 -3.18 4.71 1.45
C GLY A 250 -2.67 3.34 0.97
N TYR A 251 -2.89 2.99 -0.30
CA TYR A 251 -2.35 1.76 -0.89
C TYR A 251 -0.82 1.73 -0.81
N ARG A 252 -0.13 2.82 -1.18
CA ARG A 252 1.34 2.90 -1.09
C ARG A 252 1.83 2.88 0.37
N LEU A 253 1.17 3.56 1.29
CA LEU A 253 1.44 3.44 2.74
C LEU A 253 1.30 1.99 3.23
N TRP A 254 0.31 1.25 2.72
CA TRP A 254 0.14 -0.16 3.06
C TRP A 254 1.25 -1.04 2.48
N GLN A 255 1.62 -0.85 1.21
CA GLN A 255 2.68 -1.64 0.57
C GLN A 255 4.07 -1.32 1.13
N THR A 256 4.29 -0.08 1.54
CA THR A 256 5.50 0.25 2.28
C THR A 256 5.54 -0.40 3.63
N GLY A 257 4.47 -0.96 4.18
CA GLY A 257 4.48 -1.64 5.49
C GLY A 257 3.92 -0.79 6.63
N GLY A 258 3.17 0.27 6.33
CA GLY A 258 2.46 1.05 7.36
C GLY A 258 1.55 0.18 8.23
N VAL A 259 1.38 0.57 9.48
CA VAL A 259 0.55 -0.10 10.49
C VAL A 259 -0.65 0.80 10.74
N PHE A 260 -1.82 0.41 10.25
CA PHE A 260 -2.98 1.28 10.24
C PHE A 260 -3.75 1.14 11.54
N VAL A 261 -3.93 2.27 12.22
CA VAL A 261 -4.50 2.35 13.56
C VAL A 261 -5.72 3.27 13.55
N PRO A 262 -6.94 2.74 13.74
CA PRO A 262 -8.09 3.57 14.06
C PRO A 262 -7.87 4.27 15.41
N GLU A 263 -7.71 5.60 15.41
CA GLU A 263 -7.53 6.40 16.62
C GLU A 263 -8.83 7.15 16.94
N HIS A 264 -9.70 6.49 17.70
CA HIS A 264 -11.01 7.01 18.03
C HIS A 264 -11.00 8.24 18.97
N ARG A 265 -9.88 8.49 19.66
CA ARG A 265 -9.70 9.69 20.48
C ARG A 265 -9.32 10.91 19.63
N ALA A 266 -8.77 10.72 18.43
CA ALA A 266 -8.60 11.79 17.45
C ALA A 266 -9.94 12.06 16.75
N ARG A 267 -10.83 12.76 17.45
CA ARG A 267 -12.18 13.07 16.96
C ARG A 267 -12.21 14.40 16.21
N GLY A 268 -13.02 14.46 15.15
CA GLY A 268 -13.38 15.68 14.46
C GLY A 268 -14.80 15.68 13.89
N TRP A 269 -15.25 16.87 13.53
CA TRP A 269 -16.57 17.15 13.00
C TRP A 269 -16.46 18.02 11.76
N HIS A 270 -16.86 17.44 10.65
CA HIS A 270 -17.03 18.10 9.38
C HIS A 270 -18.26 19.01 9.45
N LEU A 271 -18.08 20.28 9.06
CA LEU A 271 -19.17 21.26 9.09
C LEU A 271 -20.14 21.06 7.91
N GLY A 272 -21.43 20.90 8.21
CA GLY A 272 -22.50 20.67 7.24
C GLY A 272 -22.74 19.19 6.88
N ASP A 273 -23.79 18.94 6.12
CA ASP A 273 -24.24 17.58 5.78
C ASP A 273 -23.23 16.78 4.94
N ASP A 274 -23.26 15.46 5.10
CA ASP A 274 -22.52 14.52 4.27
C ASP A 274 -23.24 14.28 2.94
N THR A 275 -22.98 15.13 1.95
CA THR A 275 -23.55 14.98 0.60
C THR A 275 -22.64 14.13 -0.30
N PRO A 276 -23.18 13.37 -1.27
CA PRO A 276 -22.36 12.66 -2.25
C PRO A 276 -21.39 13.56 -3.05
N ALA A 277 -21.75 14.84 -3.21
CA ALA A 277 -20.89 15.85 -3.84
C ALA A 277 -19.68 16.21 -2.97
N ARG A 278 -19.82 16.14 -1.63
CA ARG A 278 -18.77 16.37 -0.65
C ARG A 278 -17.81 15.21 -0.55
N THR A 279 -18.32 13.97 -0.48
CA THR A 279 -17.47 12.79 -0.30
C THR A 279 -16.54 12.53 -1.49
N ARG A 280 -16.91 13.05 -2.68
CA ARG A 280 -16.17 12.84 -3.94
C ARG A 280 -15.70 11.39 -4.06
N ALA A 281 -16.57 10.45 -3.74
CA ALA A 281 -16.23 9.03 -3.79
C ALA A 281 -15.94 8.63 -5.25
N PRO A 282 -14.83 7.93 -5.53
CA PRO A 282 -14.54 7.43 -6.87
C PRO A 282 -15.69 6.56 -7.41
N SER A 283 -16.17 6.87 -8.62
CA SER A 283 -17.14 6.01 -9.30
C SER A 283 -16.50 4.67 -9.71
N ALA A 284 -17.30 3.63 -9.94
CA ALA A 284 -16.80 2.34 -10.40
C ALA A 284 -15.97 2.45 -11.70
N ARG A 285 -16.40 3.33 -12.62
CA ARG A 285 -15.66 3.62 -13.86
C ARG A 285 -14.33 4.30 -13.58
N PHE A 286 -14.31 5.32 -12.70
CA PHE A 286 -13.06 5.98 -12.30
C PHE A 286 -12.09 5.00 -11.66
N SER A 287 -12.59 4.13 -10.77
CA SER A 287 -11.77 3.11 -10.11
C SER A 287 -11.16 2.12 -11.11
N ALA A 288 -11.92 1.70 -12.14
CA ALA A 288 -11.44 0.73 -13.13
C ALA A 288 -10.51 1.32 -14.20
N ASP A 289 -10.72 2.59 -14.57
CA ASP A 289 -9.97 3.24 -15.65
C ASP A 289 -8.75 4.02 -15.14
N VAL A 290 -8.81 4.57 -13.92
CA VAL A 290 -7.77 5.42 -13.33
C VAL A 290 -7.06 4.70 -12.18
N LEU A 291 -7.75 4.42 -11.07
CA LEU A 291 -7.09 3.88 -9.87
C LEU A 291 -6.47 2.50 -10.11
N ALA A 292 -7.09 1.68 -10.96
CA ALA A 292 -6.56 0.39 -11.37
C ALA A 292 -5.17 0.46 -12.02
N GLU A 293 -4.71 1.61 -12.53
CA GLU A 293 -3.35 1.77 -13.03
C GLU A 293 -2.31 1.89 -11.91
N PHE A 294 -2.70 2.48 -10.78
CA PHE A 294 -1.80 2.79 -9.66
C PHE A 294 -1.83 1.74 -8.55
N MET A 295 -2.96 1.04 -8.39
CA MET A 295 -3.14 0.03 -7.35
C MET A 295 -3.78 -1.26 -7.90
N PRO A 296 -3.14 -2.43 -7.71
CA PRO A 296 -3.69 -3.73 -8.08
C PRO A 296 -4.89 -4.21 -7.25
N TYR A 297 -5.09 -3.61 -6.07
CA TYR A 297 -6.20 -3.92 -5.20
C TYR A 297 -7.19 -2.75 -5.10
N PRO A 298 -8.49 -3.04 -4.85
CA PRO A 298 -9.12 -4.35 -4.94
C PRO A 298 -9.08 -4.90 -6.38
N ARG A 299 -8.90 -6.23 -6.52
CA ARG A 299 -8.78 -6.86 -7.85
C ARG A 299 -10.02 -6.62 -8.73
N SER A 300 -11.17 -6.36 -8.13
CA SER A 300 -12.41 -6.02 -8.84
C SER A 300 -12.29 -4.76 -9.71
N HIS A 301 -11.37 -3.84 -9.40
CA HIS A 301 -11.10 -2.68 -10.27
C HIS A 301 -10.47 -3.09 -11.60
N ARG A 302 -9.86 -4.28 -11.69
CA ARG A 302 -9.21 -4.80 -12.90
C ARG A 302 -10.06 -5.83 -13.66
N ASP A 303 -11.27 -6.13 -13.17
CA ASP A 303 -12.18 -7.08 -13.82
C ASP A 303 -12.52 -6.61 -15.25
N GLY A 304 -12.43 -7.52 -16.23
CA GLY A 304 -12.81 -7.25 -17.62
C GLY A 304 -11.70 -6.70 -18.54
N ALA A 305 -10.49 -6.48 -18.02
CA ALA A 305 -9.34 -5.99 -18.81
C ALA A 305 -8.05 -6.76 -18.50
N ALA A 306 -8.10 -8.10 -18.58
CA ALA A 306 -7.00 -8.99 -18.22
C ALA A 306 -5.74 -8.81 -19.10
N ASP A 307 -5.90 -8.38 -20.35
CA ASP A 307 -4.79 -8.26 -21.31
C ASP A 307 -4.12 -6.89 -21.29
N ARG A 308 -4.54 -5.98 -20.40
CA ARG A 308 -4.00 -4.62 -20.32
C ARG A 308 -2.76 -4.59 -19.43
N ILE A 309 -1.64 -4.14 -19.99
CA ILE A 309 -0.44 -3.82 -19.20
C ILE A 309 -0.75 -2.61 -18.33
N ARG A 310 -0.60 -2.77 -17.02
CA ARG A 310 -0.87 -1.75 -16.01
C ARG A 310 0.42 -1.03 -15.63
N ARG A 311 0.30 0.24 -15.26
CA ARG A 311 1.45 1.02 -14.73
C ARG A 311 2.06 0.34 -13.50
N VAL A 312 1.24 -0.13 -12.57
CA VAL A 312 1.66 -0.95 -11.42
C VAL A 312 1.17 -2.38 -11.62
N PRO A 313 2.04 -3.36 -11.90
CA PRO A 313 1.60 -4.75 -12.06
C PRO A 313 1.21 -5.38 -10.71
N LEU A 314 0.39 -6.42 -10.73
CA LEU A 314 0.09 -7.22 -9.54
C LEU A 314 1.35 -7.94 -9.01
N VAL A 315 2.18 -8.45 -9.92
CA VAL A 315 3.41 -9.17 -9.59
C VAL A 315 4.61 -8.50 -10.25
N HIS A 316 5.61 -8.18 -9.45
CA HIS A 316 6.95 -7.86 -9.96
C HIS A 316 7.80 -9.13 -9.85
N ALA A 317 8.09 -9.78 -10.97
CA ALA A 317 8.95 -10.94 -11.00
C ALA A 317 10.40 -10.55 -11.26
N VAL A 318 11.34 -11.26 -10.62
CA VAL A 318 12.77 -11.02 -10.73
C VAL A 318 13.47 -12.34 -11.07
N VAL A 319 14.32 -12.28 -12.10
CA VAL A 319 15.12 -13.40 -12.58
C VAL A 319 16.58 -12.95 -12.61
N GLU A 320 17.43 -13.56 -11.80
CA GLU A 320 18.89 -13.37 -11.85
C GLU A 320 19.43 -14.17 -13.04
N VAL A 321 20.00 -13.50 -14.04
CA VAL A 321 20.41 -14.10 -15.33
C VAL A 321 21.92 -14.07 -15.55
N ALA A 322 22.69 -13.54 -14.60
CA ALA A 322 24.15 -13.51 -14.67
C ALA A 322 24.74 -14.92 -14.86
N GLY A 323 25.56 -15.09 -15.90
CA GLY A 323 26.20 -16.37 -16.25
C GLY A 323 25.26 -17.43 -16.84
N ALA A 324 23.98 -17.12 -17.07
CA ALA A 324 23.03 -18.04 -17.69
C ALA A 324 23.05 -17.93 -19.22
N ARG A 325 22.91 -19.08 -19.90
CA ARG A 325 22.76 -19.13 -21.36
C ARG A 325 21.44 -18.53 -21.81
N CYS A 326 21.44 -17.85 -22.96
CA CYS A 326 20.28 -17.17 -23.49
C CYS A 326 19.08 -18.10 -23.71
N GLU A 327 19.28 -19.35 -24.15
CA GLU A 327 18.18 -20.31 -24.31
C GLU A 327 17.52 -20.68 -22.97
N LEU A 328 18.31 -20.78 -21.89
CA LEU A 328 17.78 -21.08 -20.55
C LEU A 328 16.96 -19.90 -20.04
N VAL A 329 17.50 -18.68 -20.17
CA VAL A 329 16.79 -17.45 -19.81
C VAL A 329 15.49 -17.34 -20.58
N ARG A 330 15.50 -17.61 -21.89
CA ARG A 330 14.31 -17.57 -22.74
C ARG A 330 13.25 -18.57 -22.30
N ALA A 331 13.65 -19.81 -22.07
CA ALA A 331 12.74 -20.86 -21.61
C ALA A 331 12.08 -20.51 -20.26
N CYS A 332 12.80 -19.87 -19.34
CA CYS A 332 12.27 -19.39 -18.06
C CYS A 332 11.31 -18.21 -18.25
N VAL A 333 11.76 -17.16 -18.92
CA VAL A 333 11.02 -15.89 -19.05
C VAL A 333 9.79 -16.04 -19.93
N ASP A 334 9.86 -16.77 -21.04
CA ASP A 334 8.70 -16.97 -21.93
C ASP A 334 7.56 -17.75 -21.24
N ARG A 335 7.89 -18.71 -20.37
CA ARG A 335 6.90 -19.43 -19.55
C ARG A 335 6.24 -18.51 -18.53
N LEU A 336 7.02 -17.62 -17.91
CA LEU A 336 6.50 -16.63 -16.97
C LEU A 336 5.58 -15.62 -17.68
N LEU A 337 5.98 -15.13 -18.86
CA LEU A 337 5.19 -14.19 -19.67
C LEU A 337 3.93 -14.80 -20.30
N SER A 338 3.83 -16.14 -20.34
CA SER A 338 2.70 -16.91 -20.88
C SER A 338 1.81 -17.58 -19.84
N CYS A 339 1.99 -17.23 -18.55
CA CYS A 339 1.09 -17.61 -17.46
C CYS A 339 -0.34 -17.09 -17.67
N THR A 340 -1.31 -17.72 -17.01
CA THR A 340 -2.72 -17.25 -17.01
C THR A 340 -2.90 -15.93 -16.26
N GLU A 341 -2.11 -15.73 -15.21
CA GLU A 341 -1.97 -14.41 -14.61
C GLU A 341 -1.04 -13.59 -15.49
N THR A 342 -1.59 -12.58 -16.14
CA THR A 342 -0.91 -11.71 -17.11
C THR A 342 -0.48 -10.37 -16.51
N ASP A 343 -0.99 -10.03 -15.32
CA ASP A 343 -0.75 -8.78 -14.61
C ASP A 343 0.61 -8.80 -13.88
N LEU A 344 1.68 -8.92 -14.65
CA LEU A 344 3.05 -9.00 -14.15
C LEU A 344 4.02 -8.17 -14.99
N ALA A 345 5.11 -7.77 -14.35
CA ALA A 345 6.33 -7.31 -15.01
C ALA A 345 7.51 -8.19 -14.58
N VAL A 346 8.49 -8.34 -15.46
CA VAL A 346 9.70 -9.15 -15.23
C VAL A 346 10.91 -8.23 -15.23
N THR A 347 11.78 -8.36 -14.24
CA THR A 347 13.09 -7.71 -14.21
C THR A 347 14.17 -8.76 -14.30
N LEU A 348 15.00 -8.65 -15.34
CA LEU A 348 16.18 -9.47 -15.53
C LEU A 348 17.37 -8.77 -14.88
N VAL A 349 18.02 -9.49 -13.97
CA VAL A 349 19.11 -8.94 -13.15
C VAL A 349 20.44 -9.55 -13.59
N ALA A 350 21.36 -8.68 -13.99
CA ALA A 350 22.73 -8.99 -14.34
C ALA A 350 23.54 -7.70 -14.34
N ASP A 351 24.86 -7.81 -14.34
CA ASP A 351 25.71 -6.67 -14.66
C ASP A 351 25.67 -6.40 -16.18
N TRP A 352 24.74 -5.54 -16.61
CA TRP A 352 24.51 -5.22 -18.02
C TRP A 352 25.61 -4.34 -18.64
N ASP A 353 26.31 -3.57 -17.81
CA ASP A 353 27.31 -2.57 -18.23
C ASP A 353 28.75 -2.94 -17.81
N GLY A 354 28.91 -4.00 -17.01
CA GLY A 354 30.18 -4.44 -16.44
C GLY A 354 31.28 -4.70 -17.45
N PRO A 355 32.55 -4.58 -17.03
CA PRO A 355 33.69 -4.91 -17.88
C PRO A 355 33.65 -6.38 -18.28
N VAL A 356 34.11 -6.67 -19.50
CA VAL A 356 34.37 -8.04 -19.94
C VAL A 356 35.60 -8.51 -19.18
N GLU A 357 35.42 -9.09 -18.01
CA GLU A 357 36.52 -9.76 -17.32
C GLU A 357 36.70 -11.14 -17.93
N ASP A 358 37.80 -11.31 -18.66
CA ASP A 358 38.31 -12.63 -18.99
C ASP A 358 38.75 -13.29 -17.70
N GLY A 359 37.84 -14.06 -17.09
CA GLY A 359 38.22 -14.99 -16.03
C GLY A 359 39.34 -15.93 -16.50
N PRO A 360 40.01 -16.65 -15.61
CA PRO A 360 41.15 -17.54 -15.94
C PRO A 360 40.83 -18.66 -16.96
N ALA A 361 39.56 -18.79 -17.40
CA ALA A 361 39.08 -19.69 -18.44
C ALA A 361 38.69 -19.02 -19.78
N GLY A 362 38.82 -17.69 -19.94
CA GLY A 362 38.50 -16.99 -21.20
C GLY A 362 37.01 -16.86 -21.55
N ASN A 363 36.11 -16.98 -20.57
CA ASN A 363 34.64 -16.97 -20.75
C ASN A 363 33.98 -15.58 -20.71
N GLY A 364 34.75 -14.49 -20.63
CA GLY A 364 34.20 -13.13 -20.49
C GLY A 364 33.43 -12.68 -21.72
N ALA A 365 34.01 -12.89 -22.91
CA ALA A 365 33.38 -12.54 -24.19
C ALA A 365 32.08 -13.31 -24.44
N ASP A 366 32.02 -14.59 -24.02
CA ASP A 366 30.84 -15.45 -24.16
C ASP A 366 29.70 -14.97 -23.24
N THR A 367 30.03 -14.55 -22.02
CA THR A 367 29.04 -13.99 -21.07
C THR A 367 28.39 -12.70 -21.59
N ARG A 368 29.17 -11.79 -22.19
CA ARG A 368 28.62 -10.54 -22.75
C ARG A 368 27.80 -10.79 -24.00
N LEU A 369 28.18 -11.77 -24.82
CA LEU A 369 27.37 -12.21 -25.95
C LEU A 369 26.01 -12.75 -25.48
N GLU A 370 26.00 -13.64 -24.48
CA GLU A 370 24.77 -14.21 -23.93
C GLU A 370 23.83 -13.13 -23.38
N LEU A 371 24.33 -12.19 -22.58
CA LEU A 371 23.55 -11.05 -22.08
C LEU A 371 23.03 -10.17 -23.22
N GLY A 372 23.86 -9.91 -24.25
CA GLY A 372 23.44 -9.17 -25.44
C GLY A 372 22.29 -9.85 -26.20
N LEU A 373 22.32 -11.17 -26.33
CA LEU A 373 21.26 -11.96 -26.97
C LEU A 373 19.97 -11.99 -26.13
N VAL A 374 20.08 -12.02 -24.80
CA VAL A 374 18.94 -11.90 -23.89
C VAL A 374 18.30 -10.52 -24.04
N GLN A 375 19.11 -9.46 -23.98
CA GLN A 375 18.61 -8.09 -24.10
C GLN A 375 17.94 -7.86 -25.45
N ALA A 376 18.58 -8.26 -26.55
CA ALA A 376 18.00 -8.18 -27.88
C ALA A 376 16.66 -8.96 -28.02
N GLY A 377 16.53 -10.08 -27.31
CA GLY A 377 15.31 -10.89 -27.31
C GLY A 377 14.11 -10.24 -26.61
N TYR A 378 14.35 -9.40 -25.59
CA TYR A 378 13.31 -8.84 -24.73
C TYR A 378 13.16 -7.33 -24.78
N LEU A 379 14.04 -6.61 -25.49
CA LEU A 379 14.02 -5.15 -25.57
C LEU A 379 12.67 -4.57 -26.02
N ALA A 380 11.93 -5.32 -26.83
CA ALA A 380 10.62 -4.92 -27.35
C ALA A 380 9.42 -5.37 -26.50
N ASP A 381 9.61 -6.25 -25.49
CA ASP A 381 8.50 -6.64 -24.62
C ASP A 381 8.31 -5.59 -23.50
N PRO A 382 7.19 -4.85 -23.49
CA PRO A 382 6.94 -3.79 -22.51
C PRO A 382 6.82 -4.28 -21.05
N ARG A 383 6.70 -5.60 -20.82
CA ARG A 383 6.67 -6.19 -19.48
C ARG A 383 8.06 -6.52 -18.95
N VAL A 384 9.09 -6.54 -19.79
CA VAL A 384 10.45 -6.92 -19.39
C VAL A 384 11.31 -5.66 -19.18
N ARG A 385 12.05 -5.65 -18.07
CA ARG A 385 13.00 -4.60 -17.70
C ARG A 385 14.35 -5.22 -17.34
N PHE A 386 15.40 -4.42 -17.41
CA PHE A 386 16.76 -4.82 -17.10
C PHE A 386 17.27 -3.99 -15.92
N ALA A 387 17.90 -4.61 -14.94
CA ALA A 387 18.45 -3.93 -13.77
C ALA A 387 19.79 -4.54 -13.35
N PRO A 388 20.72 -3.75 -12.79
CA PRO A 388 22.01 -4.23 -12.29
C PRO A 388 21.91 -5.00 -10.97
N ALA A 389 20.82 -4.83 -10.22
CA ALA A 389 20.60 -5.50 -8.95
C ALA A 389 19.11 -5.80 -8.73
N ALA A 390 18.81 -6.90 -8.03
CA ALA A 390 17.45 -7.23 -7.63
C ALA A 390 16.90 -6.18 -6.64
N PRO A 391 15.63 -5.77 -6.80
CA PRO A 391 14.99 -4.87 -5.85
C PRO A 391 14.77 -5.58 -4.50
N GLY A 392 14.85 -4.81 -3.40
CA GLY A 392 14.63 -5.36 -2.06
C GLY A 392 13.16 -5.68 -1.75
N THR A 393 12.21 -5.10 -2.49
CA THR A 393 10.77 -5.36 -2.37
C THR A 393 10.10 -5.24 -3.75
N GLY A 394 8.83 -5.62 -3.85
CA GLY A 394 8.05 -5.43 -5.08
C GLY A 394 7.42 -4.04 -5.22
N PHE A 395 7.71 -3.07 -4.33
CA PHE A 395 6.99 -1.80 -4.27
C PHE A 395 6.97 -1.05 -5.63
N PRO A 396 5.82 -0.51 -6.07
CA PRO A 396 4.51 -0.52 -5.41
C PRO A 396 3.64 -1.74 -5.72
N SER A 397 4.12 -2.74 -6.47
CA SER A 397 3.41 -4.01 -6.64
C SER A 397 3.26 -4.75 -5.31
N PRO A 398 2.14 -5.43 -5.04
CA PRO A 398 1.90 -6.09 -3.76
C PRO A 398 2.71 -7.37 -3.58
N TYR A 399 3.24 -7.94 -4.66
CA TYR A 399 4.08 -9.12 -4.63
C TYR A 399 5.37 -8.96 -5.43
N LEU A 400 6.45 -9.47 -4.85
CA LEU A 400 7.72 -9.74 -5.52
C LEU A 400 7.84 -11.26 -5.71
N LEU A 401 7.99 -11.72 -6.94
CA LEU A 401 8.22 -13.13 -7.25
C LEU A 401 9.69 -13.33 -7.62
N GLU A 402 10.43 -14.07 -6.80
CA GLU A 402 11.77 -14.51 -7.15
C GLU A 402 11.68 -15.83 -7.92
N VAL A 403 12.27 -15.84 -9.12
CA VAL A 403 12.28 -17.00 -10.02
C VAL A 403 13.74 -17.36 -10.33
N PRO A 404 14.24 -18.52 -9.88
CA PRO A 404 15.53 -19.02 -10.33
C PRO A 404 15.49 -19.25 -11.85
N VAL A 405 16.53 -18.83 -12.57
CA VAL A 405 16.59 -18.93 -14.05
C VAL A 405 16.48 -20.38 -14.57
N GLY A 406 16.82 -21.36 -13.74
CA GLY A 406 16.65 -22.78 -14.05
C GLY A 406 15.22 -23.32 -13.90
N CYS A 407 14.27 -22.52 -13.43
CA CYS A 407 12.90 -22.95 -13.18
C CYS A 407 11.95 -22.55 -14.32
N GLY A 408 11.26 -23.54 -14.86
CA GLY A 408 10.15 -23.33 -15.80
C GLY A 408 8.82 -23.37 -15.05
N ILE A 409 8.14 -22.23 -14.96
CA ILE A 409 6.83 -22.13 -14.31
C ILE A 409 5.71 -22.72 -15.18
N GLY A 410 4.82 -23.48 -14.57
CA GLY A 410 3.59 -23.97 -15.19
C GLY A 410 2.58 -22.86 -15.46
N ARG A 411 1.72 -23.05 -16.46
CA ARG A 411 0.83 -22.00 -17.00
C ARG A 411 -0.08 -21.35 -15.94
N ASP A 412 -0.62 -22.15 -15.04
CA ASP A 412 -1.61 -21.72 -14.04
C ASP A 412 -0.96 -21.57 -12.63
N THR A 413 0.34 -21.83 -12.52
CA THR A 413 1.05 -21.92 -11.24
C THR A 413 1.07 -20.59 -10.51
N LEU A 414 1.32 -19.48 -11.22
CA LEU A 414 1.35 -18.15 -10.60
C LEU A 414 -0.01 -17.76 -10.01
N GLU A 415 -1.11 -18.01 -10.73
CA GLU A 415 -2.47 -17.76 -10.25
C GLU A 415 -2.77 -18.57 -8.97
N ARG A 416 -2.39 -19.85 -8.95
CA ARG A 416 -2.53 -20.71 -7.76
C ARG A 416 -1.70 -20.19 -6.58
N LEU A 417 -0.46 -19.77 -6.84
CA LEU A 417 0.47 -19.28 -5.82
C LEU A 417 -0.03 -17.98 -5.20
N LEU A 418 -0.54 -17.04 -6.01
CA LEU A 418 -1.19 -15.81 -5.54
C LEU A 418 -2.42 -16.11 -4.69
N ALA A 419 -3.30 -17.00 -5.17
CA ALA A 419 -4.49 -17.37 -4.42
C ALA A 419 -4.15 -18.03 -3.08
N LEU A 420 -3.05 -18.78 -3.01
CA LEU A 420 -2.54 -19.36 -1.77
C LEU A 420 -1.96 -18.32 -0.82
N ALA A 421 -1.21 -17.35 -1.33
CA ALA A 421 -0.67 -16.23 -0.56
C ALA A 421 -1.80 -15.39 0.07
N GLU A 422 -2.86 -15.11 -0.68
CA GLU A 422 -4.05 -14.40 -0.19
C GLU A 422 -4.79 -15.21 0.89
N ARG A 423 -5.05 -16.51 0.66
CA ARG A 423 -5.75 -17.37 1.64
C ARG A 423 -4.97 -17.54 2.94
N SER A 424 -3.66 -17.78 2.83
CA SER A 424 -2.78 -17.97 4.01
C SER A 424 -2.44 -16.65 4.71
N ARG A 425 -2.63 -15.51 4.03
CA ARG A 425 -2.16 -14.19 4.46
C ARG A 425 -0.68 -14.22 4.85
N ALA A 426 0.11 -15.05 4.18
CA ALA A 426 1.54 -15.21 4.47
C ALA A 426 2.35 -14.04 3.91
N GLY A 427 3.50 -13.77 4.53
CA GLY A 427 4.50 -12.84 4.03
C GLY A 427 5.38 -13.45 2.95
N ILE A 428 5.53 -14.77 2.98
CA ILE A 428 6.23 -15.54 1.94
C ILE A 428 5.40 -16.78 1.64
N THR A 429 5.18 -17.02 0.35
CA THR A 429 4.66 -18.30 -0.14
C THR A 429 5.74 -18.97 -1.00
N GLU A 430 6.23 -20.11 -0.54
CA GLU A 430 7.29 -20.88 -1.22
C GLU A 430 6.67 -22.06 -1.95
N LEU A 431 6.96 -22.19 -3.25
CA LEU A 431 6.64 -23.35 -4.05
C LEU A 431 7.92 -24.13 -4.29
N VAL A 432 8.08 -25.26 -3.61
CA VAL A 432 9.24 -26.15 -3.77
C VAL A 432 8.88 -27.33 -4.66
N PRO A 433 9.78 -27.86 -5.50
CA PRO A 433 9.47 -29.07 -6.25
C PRO A 433 9.16 -30.23 -5.32
N ALA A 434 8.25 -31.11 -5.73
CA ALA A 434 8.06 -32.40 -5.09
C ALA A 434 9.39 -33.18 -5.15
N ALA A 435 9.84 -33.69 -4.00
CA ALA A 435 10.97 -34.61 -3.99
C ALA A 435 10.56 -35.90 -4.74
N PRO A 436 11.42 -36.47 -5.61
CA PRO A 436 11.16 -37.80 -6.13
C PRO A 436 11.05 -38.78 -4.95
N PRO A 437 10.10 -39.73 -4.97
CA PRO A 437 10.18 -40.84 -4.03
C PRO A 437 11.56 -41.50 -4.23
N HIS A 438 12.36 -41.55 -3.16
CA HIS A 438 13.72 -42.14 -3.08
C HIS A 438 14.95 -41.28 -3.44
N ALA A 439 14.84 -39.96 -3.65
CA ALA A 439 16.05 -39.14 -3.89
C ALA A 439 16.79 -38.77 -2.59
N SER A 440 18.10 -39.08 -2.52
CA SER A 440 18.97 -38.60 -1.44
C SER A 440 19.15 -37.07 -1.53
N THR A 441 19.38 -36.39 -0.40
CA THR A 441 19.66 -34.95 -0.34
C THR A 441 20.90 -34.52 -1.12
N ALA A 442 21.79 -35.44 -1.49
CA ALA A 442 23.06 -35.16 -2.17
C ALA A 442 22.93 -35.04 -3.70
N ASP A 443 21.87 -35.56 -4.33
CA ASP A 443 21.67 -35.58 -5.79
C ASP A 443 20.75 -34.46 -6.33
N ARG A 444 20.42 -33.46 -5.50
CA ARG A 444 19.56 -32.35 -5.92
C ARG A 444 20.39 -31.23 -6.58
N PRO A 445 20.22 -30.94 -7.88
CA PRO A 445 20.82 -29.76 -8.49
C PRO A 445 20.27 -28.48 -7.82
N ARG A 446 21.18 -27.54 -7.50
CA ARG A 446 20.89 -26.31 -6.71
C ARG A 446 19.74 -25.47 -7.27
N ALA A 447 19.67 -25.28 -8.60
CA ALA A 447 18.71 -24.35 -9.21
C ALA A 447 17.24 -24.80 -9.11
N ALA A 448 16.96 -26.11 -9.27
CA ALA A 448 15.61 -26.64 -9.04
C ALA A 448 15.30 -26.86 -7.56
N ALA A 449 16.31 -27.09 -6.70
CA ALA A 449 16.10 -27.27 -5.27
C ALA A 449 15.54 -26.02 -4.56
N GLU A 450 15.72 -24.82 -5.13
CA GLU A 450 15.35 -23.55 -4.50
C GLU A 450 13.87 -23.16 -4.66
N GLY A 451 13.19 -23.66 -5.70
CA GLY A 451 11.76 -23.38 -5.95
C GLY A 451 11.44 -21.91 -6.26
N LEU A 452 10.16 -21.54 -6.23
CA LEU A 452 9.72 -20.14 -6.35
C LEU A 452 9.47 -19.53 -4.98
N ARG A 453 9.75 -18.23 -4.83
CA ARG A 453 9.39 -17.47 -3.63
C ARG A 453 8.54 -16.26 -4.00
N LEU A 454 7.30 -16.26 -3.54
CA LEU A 454 6.39 -15.12 -3.67
C LEU A 454 6.37 -14.36 -2.35
N TRP A 455 7.00 -13.18 -2.35
CA TRP A 455 7.07 -12.29 -1.21
C TRP A 455 5.94 -11.27 -1.26
N ARG A 456 5.30 -11.05 -0.12
CA ARG A 456 4.37 -9.93 0.04
C ARG A 456 5.16 -8.66 0.30
N THR A 457 5.01 -7.66 -0.54
CA THR A 457 5.78 -6.41 -0.50
C THR A 457 5.74 -5.74 0.87
N ARG A 458 4.55 -5.57 1.46
CA ARG A 458 4.41 -4.99 2.80
C ARG A 458 5.18 -5.76 3.89
N ALA A 459 5.30 -7.08 3.74
CA ALA A 459 5.98 -7.91 4.72
C ALA A 459 7.50 -7.76 4.60
N ALA A 460 8.02 -7.79 3.37
CA ALA A 460 9.43 -7.53 3.08
C ALA A 460 9.84 -6.11 3.52
N ALA A 461 9.00 -5.11 3.23
CA ALA A 461 9.26 -3.72 3.60
C ALA A 461 9.39 -3.53 5.12
N ARG A 462 8.53 -4.15 5.93
CA ARG A 462 8.66 -4.14 7.40
C ARG A 462 9.89 -4.87 7.90
N ALA A 463 10.24 -6.00 7.29
CA ALA A 463 11.43 -6.74 7.68
C ALA A 463 12.71 -5.91 7.44
N LEU A 464 12.81 -5.22 6.30
CA LEU A 464 13.88 -4.26 6.02
C LEU A 464 13.84 -3.07 7.02
N ARG A 465 12.63 -2.57 7.33
CA ARG A 465 12.28 -1.66 8.45
C ARG A 465 12.94 -2.01 9.78
N ALA A 466 12.83 -3.29 10.13
CA ALA A 466 13.39 -3.87 11.34
C ALA A 466 14.89 -4.19 11.23
N GLY A 467 15.58 -3.71 10.18
CA GLY A 467 17.02 -3.88 9.98
C GLY A 467 17.45 -5.23 9.40
N ALA A 468 16.53 -6.04 8.87
CA ALA A 468 16.89 -7.32 8.24
C ALA A 468 17.76 -7.09 6.99
N GLY A 469 18.83 -7.86 6.86
CA GLY A 469 19.61 -7.98 5.63
C GLY A 469 19.02 -9.04 4.70
N ARG A 470 19.63 -9.23 3.52
CA ARG A 470 19.16 -10.22 2.54
C ARG A 470 19.22 -11.66 3.07
N ALA A 471 20.16 -11.96 3.96
CA ALA A 471 20.37 -13.31 4.50
C ALA A 471 19.30 -13.75 5.51
N ASP A 472 18.78 -12.83 6.33
CA ASP A 472 17.81 -13.10 7.38
C ASP A 472 16.39 -12.59 7.06
N LEU A 473 16.21 -11.90 5.92
CA LEU A 473 14.92 -11.36 5.46
C LEU A 473 13.78 -12.38 5.56
N ALA A 474 14.01 -13.62 5.10
CA ALA A 474 12.98 -14.66 5.13
C ALA A 474 12.53 -15.02 6.56
N ALA A 475 13.47 -15.03 7.51
CA ALA A 475 13.19 -15.32 8.91
C ALA A 475 12.41 -14.17 9.56
N VAL A 476 12.83 -12.93 9.34
CA VAL A 476 12.15 -11.74 9.89
C VAL A 476 10.75 -11.58 9.29
N VAL A 477 10.57 -11.79 7.98
CA VAL A 477 9.24 -11.82 7.35
C VAL A 477 8.35 -12.88 7.97
N GLY A 478 8.89 -14.06 8.30
CA GLY A 478 8.16 -15.10 9.00
C GLY A 478 7.61 -14.65 10.36
N GLN A 479 8.32 -13.78 11.07
CA GLN A 479 7.87 -13.23 12.35
C GLN A 479 6.83 -12.12 12.20
N VAL A 480 6.90 -11.29 11.16
CA VAL A 480 5.94 -10.18 10.94
C VAL A 480 4.70 -10.58 10.15
N HIS A 481 4.70 -11.70 9.44
CA HIS A 481 3.59 -12.06 8.55
C HIS A 481 3.36 -13.57 8.34
N GLY A 482 4.26 -14.42 8.81
CA GLY A 482 4.21 -15.85 8.60
C GLY A 482 4.77 -16.31 7.25
N ARG A 483 5.07 -17.61 7.16
CA ARG A 483 5.54 -18.28 5.94
C ARG A 483 4.61 -19.44 5.61
N TYR A 484 4.42 -19.68 4.33
CA TYR A 484 3.67 -20.82 3.83
C TYR A 484 4.49 -21.55 2.78
N ARG A 485 4.60 -22.87 2.88
CA ARG A 485 5.34 -23.71 1.93
C ARG A 485 4.42 -24.76 1.34
N VAL A 486 4.49 -24.94 0.03
CA VAL A 486 3.72 -25.94 -0.72
C VAL A 486 4.64 -26.68 -1.70
N HIS A 487 4.34 -27.95 -1.94
CA HIS A 487 5.04 -28.76 -2.93
C HIS A 487 4.32 -28.66 -4.28
N GLY A 488 5.06 -28.29 -5.32
CA GLY A 488 4.60 -28.27 -6.70
C GLY A 488 4.81 -29.62 -7.38
N GLY A 489 3.84 -30.03 -8.19
CA GLY A 489 3.96 -31.18 -9.07
C GLY A 489 4.79 -30.86 -10.33
N PRO A 490 4.99 -31.86 -11.21
CA PRO A 490 5.71 -31.68 -12.48
C PRO A 490 5.09 -30.61 -13.40
N ASP A 491 3.76 -30.44 -13.32
CA ASP A 491 3.02 -29.42 -14.08
C ASP A 491 3.16 -28.02 -13.48
N ASP A 492 3.62 -27.90 -12.23
CA ASP A 492 3.82 -26.62 -11.56
C ASP A 492 5.21 -26.03 -11.82
N LEU A 493 6.25 -26.88 -11.75
CA LEU A 493 7.65 -26.52 -11.90
C LEU A 493 8.42 -27.56 -12.70
N THR A 494 9.10 -27.10 -13.75
CA THR A 494 10.05 -27.90 -14.53
C THR A 494 11.48 -27.45 -14.24
N ASP A 495 12.40 -28.40 -14.03
CA ASP A 495 13.84 -28.13 -14.01
C ASP A 495 14.36 -27.99 -15.44
N LEU A 496 14.55 -26.75 -15.89
CA LEU A 496 15.01 -26.43 -17.24
C LEU A 496 16.47 -26.81 -17.46
N THR A 497 17.27 -26.94 -16.40
CA THR A 497 18.71 -27.29 -16.51
C THR A 497 18.93 -28.74 -16.96
N ARG A 498 17.88 -29.58 -16.86
CA ARG A 498 17.89 -30.98 -17.32
C ARG A 498 17.42 -31.14 -18.76
N LEU A 499 16.93 -30.08 -19.39
CA LEU A 499 16.44 -30.12 -20.76
C LEU A 499 17.59 -29.94 -21.75
N ALA A 500 17.53 -30.67 -22.86
CA ALA A 500 18.45 -30.49 -23.96
C ALA A 500 18.24 -29.10 -24.62
N PRO A 501 19.26 -28.50 -25.27
CA PRO A 501 19.15 -27.20 -25.92
C PRO A 501 17.99 -27.09 -26.92
N GLU A 502 17.67 -28.17 -27.63
CA GLU A 502 16.54 -28.22 -28.58
C GLU A 502 15.19 -28.10 -27.86
N GLN A 503 15.08 -28.67 -26.66
CA GLN A 503 13.89 -28.62 -25.82
C GLN A 503 13.70 -27.24 -25.18
N LEU A 504 14.80 -26.52 -24.89
CA LEU A 504 14.77 -25.13 -24.42
C LEU A 504 14.30 -24.16 -25.51
N ARG A 505 14.65 -24.44 -26.78
CA ARG A 505 14.25 -23.64 -27.95
C ARG A 505 12.81 -23.89 -28.40
N GLY A 506 12.15 -24.90 -27.85
CA GLY A 506 10.77 -25.22 -28.18
C GLY A 506 9.85 -24.05 -27.84
N ARG A 507 9.39 -23.32 -28.88
CA ARG A 507 8.31 -22.35 -28.73
C ARG A 507 7.16 -23.03 -28.00
N THR A 508 6.83 -22.60 -26.80
CA THR A 508 5.49 -22.76 -26.25
C THR A 508 4.55 -22.04 -27.22
N ARG A 509 4.10 -22.74 -28.27
CA ARG A 509 3.00 -22.29 -29.11
C ARG A 509 1.86 -21.99 -28.14
N PRO A 510 1.30 -20.76 -28.11
CA PRO A 510 0.04 -20.57 -27.43
C PRO A 510 -0.94 -21.52 -28.11
N GLY A 511 -1.43 -22.51 -27.38
CA GLY A 511 -2.62 -23.24 -27.80
C GLY A 511 -3.73 -22.23 -28.08
N PRO A 512 -4.68 -22.55 -28.97
CA PRO A 512 -5.78 -21.64 -29.28
C PRO A 512 -6.43 -21.17 -27.97
N PRO A 513 -6.88 -19.90 -27.90
CA PRO A 513 -7.52 -19.40 -26.70
C PRO A 513 -8.67 -20.34 -26.36
N VAL A 514 -8.54 -21.09 -25.26
CA VAL A 514 -9.67 -21.78 -24.67
C VAL A 514 -10.63 -20.66 -24.31
N ARG A 515 -11.78 -20.60 -25.02
CA ARG A 515 -12.85 -19.65 -24.77
C ARG A 515 -12.96 -19.44 -23.27
N ALA A 516 -12.71 -18.21 -22.82
CA ALA A 516 -12.90 -17.84 -21.43
C ALA A 516 -14.24 -18.41 -20.97
N ALA A 517 -14.22 -19.25 -19.95
CA ALA A 517 -15.45 -19.74 -19.38
C ALA A 517 -16.30 -18.51 -19.04
N SER A 518 -17.53 -18.48 -19.56
CA SER A 518 -18.48 -17.36 -19.40
C SER A 518 -18.44 -16.83 -17.96
N PRO A 519 -18.64 -15.51 -17.70
CA PRO A 519 -18.64 -14.94 -16.35
C PRO A 519 -19.51 -15.73 -15.35
N ALA A 520 -20.53 -16.43 -15.84
CA ALA A 520 -21.37 -17.36 -15.08
C ALA A 520 -20.62 -18.58 -14.48
N ALA A 521 -19.61 -19.12 -15.17
CA ALA A 521 -18.78 -20.24 -14.70
C ALA A 521 -17.75 -19.81 -13.64
N ARG A 522 -17.19 -18.59 -13.75
CA ARG A 522 -16.36 -17.98 -12.70
C ARG A 522 -17.15 -17.71 -11.41
N ARG A 523 -18.43 -17.34 -11.52
CA ARG A 523 -19.34 -17.22 -10.37
C ARG A 523 -19.67 -18.57 -9.70
N ARG A 524 -19.85 -19.65 -10.49
CA ARG A 524 -20.18 -20.98 -9.93
C ARG A 524 -19.03 -21.65 -9.16
N ARG A 525 -17.76 -21.37 -9.49
CA ARG A 525 -16.61 -21.83 -8.68
C ARG A 525 -16.33 -20.99 -7.43
N ARG A 526 -16.91 -19.79 -7.31
CA ARG A 526 -16.83 -18.91 -6.13
C ARG A 526 -18.07 -19.00 -5.21
N GLY A 527 -19.07 -19.81 -5.58
CA GLY A 527 -20.30 -20.00 -4.81
C GLY A 527 -20.29 -21.30 -4.02
N LEU A 528 -19.69 -21.30 -2.84
CA LEU A 528 -20.07 -22.19 -1.75
C LEU A 528 -20.40 -21.32 -0.53
N PRO A 529 -21.42 -21.69 0.26
CA PRO A 529 -22.12 -20.76 1.13
C PRO A 529 -21.24 -20.29 2.28
N LEU A 530 -21.40 -19.02 2.65
CA LEU A 530 -21.03 -18.52 3.97
C LEU A 530 -21.55 -19.50 5.04
N PRO A 531 -20.79 -19.79 6.12
CA PRO A 531 -21.31 -20.61 7.20
C PRO A 531 -22.57 -19.92 7.76
N ARG A 532 -23.72 -20.59 7.62
CA ARG A 532 -24.96 -20.19 8.30
C ARG A 532 -24.67 -20.15 9.81
N PRO A 533 -25.06 -19.08 10.54
CA PRO A 533 -25.01 -19.13 11.99
C PRO A 533 -25.96 -20.23 12.47
N LEU A 534 -25.46 -21.07 13.38
CA LEU A 534 -26.25 -22.04 14.12
C LEU A 534 -27.30 -21.29 14.95
N LEU A 535 -28.46 -21.04 14.36
CA LEU A 535 -29.70 -20.81 15.10
C LEU A 535 -30.06 -22.13 15.78
N ARG A 536 -29.68 -22.28 17.06
CA ARG A 536 -30.29 -23.28 17.94
C ARG A 536 -31.74 -22.87 18.18
N LEU A 537 -32.62 -23.39 17.33
CA LEU A 537 -34.04 -23.56 17.61
C LEU A 537 -34.20 -24.72 18.61
N THR A 538 -34.30 -24.42 19.90
CA THR A 538 -35.00 -25.30 20.84
C THR A 538 -36.48 -24.91 20.84
N ARG A 539 -37.29 -25.73 20.18
CA ARG A 539 -38.74 -25.61 20.11
C ARG A 539 -39.35 -26.30 21.34
N ALA A 540 -40.17 -25.53 22.06
CA ALA A 540 -41.38 -25.93 22.79
C ALA A 540 -41.38 -27.23 23.62
N LEU A 541 -41.47 -27.06 24.95
CA LEU A 541 -42.35 -27.90 25.76
C LEU A 541 -43.45 -27.02 26.36
N THR A 542 -44.67 -27.44 26.07
CA THR A 542 -45.96 -26.89 26.47
C THR A 542 -46.36 -27.25 27.90
N ARG A 543 -47.16 -26.37 28.51
CA ARG A 543 -48.17 -26.53 29.61
C ARG A 543 -47.75 -26.03 31.01
N PRO A 544 -48.72 -25.68 31.89
CA PRO A 544 -49.68 -24.58 31.78
C PRO A 544 -49.69 -23.71 33.08
N ALA A 545 -50.40 -22.57 33.08
CA ALA A 545 -50.78 -21.90 34.33
C ALA A 545 -51.71 -22.79 35.17
N PRO A 546 -51.61 -22.76 36.51
CA PRO A 546 -52.51 -21.94 37.33
C PRO A 546 -51.75 -21.29 38.52
N ALA A 547 -52.21 -20.28 39.26
CA ALA A 547 -53.42 -19.48 39.34
C ALA A 547 -53.02 -18.08 39.81
#